data_AF-A0A7C8IV64-F1
#
_entry.id   AF-A0A7C8IV64-F1
#
_cell.length_a   1.000
_cell.length_b   1.000
_cell.length_c   1.000
_cell.angle_alpha   90.00
_cell.angle_beta   90.00
_cell.angle_gamma   90.00
#
_symmetry.space_group_name_H-M   'P 1'
#
loop_
_entity.id
_entity.type
_entity.pdbx_description
1 polymer ?
#
loop_
_entity_poly.entity_id
_entity_poly.type
_entity_poly.pdbx_seq_one_letter_code
_entity_poly.pdbx_strand_id
1 'polypeptide(L)'
;MRFSLDSKTLGTKKCYECQTSTAAGTLNLISAMTLAPDLDKIDPNMLKQAAQLLYERIAGLRRKIENGFKDQWGNIELAFATFCYHHIPEAQLNNICHGVRTRFGAGLDRQFLRALSEAACRENKVWEYVIDPTEPTVYTTLNAYIQKLRDGTELIEKFTQVQEMFKNAEALGRLSTETVAILTEIDSRIERQTTPARK
;
A
#
# COMPACT_ATOMS: atom_id res chain seq x y z
N MET A 1 28.71 -0.46 -8.38
CA MET A 1 28.42 0.89 -7.86
C MET A 1 27.72 0.74 -6.51
N ARG A 2 28.25 1.37 -5.44
CA ARG A 2 27.57 1.43 -4.14
C ARG A 2 26.48 2.50 -4.23
N PHE A 3 25.21 2.10 -4.16
CA PHE A 3 24.11 3.03 -4.00
C PHE A 3 24.24 3.72 -2.63
N SER A 4 24.65 4.98 -2.63
CA SER A 4 24.50 5.86 -1.46
C SER A 4 23.15 6.54 -1.62
N LEU A 5 22.10 6.00 -0.98
CA LEU A 5 20.93 6.80 -0.67
C LEU A 5 21.41 7.88 0.29
N ASP A 6 21.75 9.04 -0.27
CA ASP A 6 22.46 10.08 0.46
C ASP A 6 21.60 10.53 1.64
N SER A 7 22.17 10.52 2.84
CA SER A 7 21.55 10.85 4.14
C SER A 7 20.73 12.14 4.17
N LYS A 8 20.93 13.03 3.18
CA LYS A 8 20.27 14.32 3.04
C LYS A 8 18.81 14.23 2.59
N THR A 9 18.41 13.22 1.83
CA THR A 9 17.03 13.11 1.31
C THR A 9 16.03 12.60 2.34
N LEU A 10 16.49 11.88 3.38
CA LEU A 10 15.66 11.25 4.40
C LEU A 10 15.79 11.91 5.80
N GLY A 11 16.58 12.98 5.93
CA GLY A 11 16.77 13.69 7.20
C GLY A 11 17.49 12.89 8.30
N THR A 12 18.22 11.82 7.96
CA THR A 12 18.84 10.89 8.92
C THR A 12 20.32 10.65 8.66
N LYS A 13 21.16 10.80 9.70
CA LYS A 13 22.61 10.56 9.65
C LYS A 13 23.01 9.08 9.57
N LYS A 14 22.05 8.13 9.64
CA LYS A 14 22.34 6.68 9.64
C LYS A 14 22.52 6.17 8.21
N CYS A 15 23.48 5.29 8.00
CA CYS A 15 23.70 4.61 6.72
C CYS A 15 22.53 3.68 6.35
N TYR A 16 22.34 3.37 5.06
CA TYR A 16 21.30 2.43 4.59
C TYR A 16 21.31 1.09 5.35
N GLU A 17 22.51 0.52 5.59
CA GLU A 17 22.65 -0.74 6.32
C GLU A 17 22.25 -0.63 7.80
N CYS A 18 22.52 0.54 8.38
CA CYS A 18 22.22 0.92 9.75
C CYS A 18 20.71 1.16 9.94
N GLN A 19 20.03 1.64 8.91
CA GLN A 19 18.58 1.87 8.91
C GLN A 19 17.82 0.55 8.77
N THR A 20 18.37 -0.40 8.01
CA THR A 20 17.77 -1.73 7.77
C THR A 20 18.29 -2.81 8.73
N SER A 21 18.98 -2.44 9.83
CA SER A 21 19.51 -3.40 10.80
C SER A 21 18.44 -3.92 11.77
N THR A 22 17.35 -3.18 11.95
CA THR A 22 16.20 -3.55 12.79
C THR A 22 14.89 -3.43 12.02
N ALA A 23 13.87 -4.17 12.45
CA ALA A 23 12.52 -4.09 11.90
C ALA A 23 11.95 -2.66 11.96
N ALA A 24 12.05 -2.01 13.12
CA ALA A 24 11.59 -0.64 13.32
C ALA A 24 12.32 0.36 12.42
N GLY A 25 13.65 0.23 12.29
CA GLY A 25 14.42 1.08 11.38
C GLY A 25 14.02 0.89 9.92
N THR A 26 13.73 -0.35 9.53
CA THR A 26 13.28 -0.70 8.18
C THR A 26 11.92 -0.09 7.87
N LEU A 27 10.96 -0.21 8.80
CA LEU A 27 9.64 0.41 8.68
C LEU A 27 9.73 1.93 8.53
N ASN A 28 10.55 2.58 9.36
CA ASN A 28 10.77 4.02 9.29
C ASN A 28 11.39 4.44 7.95
N LEU A 29 12.36 3.67 7.44
CA LEU A 29 12.95 3.92 6.13
C LEU A 29 11.91 3.81 5.01
N ILE A 30 11.15 2.72 4.99
CA ILE A 30 10.13 2.50 3.95
C ILE A 30 9.08 3.62 4.02
N SER A 31 8.58 3.95 5.20
CA SER A 31 7.62 5.04 5.39
C SER A 31 8.16 6.39 4.93
N ALA A 32 9.41 6.71 5.28
CA ALA A 32 10.06 7.94 4.85
C ALA A 32 10.29 7.97 3.32
N MET A 33 10.58 6.82 2.70
CA MET A 33 10.61 6.69 1.25
C MET A 33 9.23 6.94 0.67
N THR A 34 8.17 6.24 1.11
CA THR A 34 6.80 6.44 0.59
C THR A 34 6.32 7.89 0.66
N LEU A 35 6.77 8.66 1.66
CA LEU A 35 6.38 10.07 1.83
C LEU A 35 7.35 11.05 1.19
N ALA A 36 8.47 10.59 0.61
CA ALA A 36 9.51 11.47 0.10
C ALA A 36 8.99 12.24 -1.13
N PRO A 37 9.07 13.58 -1.13
CA PRO A 37 8.74 14.36 -2.32
C PRO A 37 9.76 14.02 -3.43
N ASP A 38 9.29 14.04 -4.67
CA ASP A 38 10.11 13.87 -5.89
C ASP A 38 10.57 12.46 -6.24
N LEU A 39 10.08 11.42 -5.57
CA LEU A 39 10.35 10.02 -5.98
C LEU A 39 9.90 9.73 -7.41
N ASP A 40 8.78 10.30 -7.84
CA ASP A 40 8.23 10.13 -9.18
C ASP A 40 9.08 10.83 -10.26
N LYS A 41 10.06 11.66 -9.86
CA LYS A 41 11.02 12.30 -10.76
C LYS A 41 12.29 11.46 -10.98
N ILE A 42 12.46 10.36 -10.23
CA ILE A 42 13.59 9.44 -10.39
C ILE A 42 13.31 8.52 -11.58
N ASP A 43 14.36 8.15 -12.32
CA ASP A 43 14.25 7.17 -13.40
C ASP A 43 13.58 5.87 -12.90
N PRO A 44 12.51 5.38 -13.56
CA PRO A 44 11.78 4.20 -13.12
C PRO A 44 12.62 2.93 -12.97
N ASN A 45 13.69 2.77 -13.78
CA ASN A 45 14.57 1.61 -13.67
C ASN A 45 15.48 1.72 -12.45
N MET A 46 16.01 2.92 -12.16
CA MET A 46 16.78 3.18 -10.95
C MET A 46 15.93 2.94 -9.70
N LEU A 47 14.69 3.44 -9.71
CA LEU A 47 13.77 3.26 -8.59
C LEU A 47 13.42 1.77 -8.38
N LYS A 48 13.14 1.04 -9.47
CA LYS A 48 12.94 -0.41 -9.44
C LYS A 48 14.16 -1.15 -8.88
N GLN A 49 15.37 -0.79 -9.29
CA GLN A 49 16.60 -1.43 -8.80
C GLN A 49 16.79 -1.19 -7.29
N ALA A 50 16.57 0.04 -6.83
CA ALA A 50 16.64 0.38 -5.42
C ALA A 50 15.59 -0.41 -4.61
N ALA A 51 14.34 -0.47 -5.09
CA ALA A 51 13.27 -1.25 -4.47
C ALA A 51 13.63 -2.74 -4.38
N GLN A 52 14.18 -3.31 -5.44
CA GLN A 52 14.60 -4.71 -5.46
C GLN A 52 15.74 -4.99 -4.47
N LEU A 53 16.75 -4.12 -4.39
CA LEU A 53 17.84 -4.26 -3.41
C LEU A 53 17.35 -4.14 -1.96
N LEU A 54 16.37 -3.27 -1.72
CA LEU A 54 15.71 -3.15 -0.42
C LEU A 54 14.95 -4.43 -0.07
N TYR A 55 14.11 -4.91 -0.98
CA TYR A 55 13.35 -6.14 -0.77
C TYR A 55 14.27 -7.34 -0.49
N GLU A 56 15.33 -7.51 -1.28
CA GLU A 56 16.25 -8.63 -1.12
C GLU A 56 16.93 -8.61 0.25
N ARG A 57 17.29 -7.41 0.74
CA ARG A 57 17.88 -7.24 2.06
C ARG A 57 16.89 -7.58 3.17
N ILE A 58 15.68 -7.01 3.14
CA ILE A 58 14.67 -7.24 4.20
C ILE A 58 14.20 -8.69 4.21
N ALA A 59 14.00 -9.30 3.03
CA ALA A 59 13.62 -10.71 2.88
C ALA A 59 14.70 -11.65 3.43
N GLY A 60 15.98 -11.28 3.29
CA GLY A 60 17.10 -11.99 3.91
C GLY A 60 17.11 -11.96 5.44
N LEU A 61 16.50 -10.93 6.04
CA LEU A 61 16.43 -10.76 7.50
C LEU A 61 15.13 -11.29 8.12
N ARG A 62 14.11 -11.64 7.31
CA ARG A 62 12.75 -11.99 7.74
C ARG A 62 12.62 -13.03 8.86
N ARG A 63 13.58 -13.95 8.99
CA ARG A 63 13.55 -15.03 10.01
C ARG A 63 14.25 -14.65 11.31
N LYS A 64 14.90 -13.49 11.38
CA LYS A 64 15.69 -13.06 12.54
C LYS A 64 14.78 -12.56 13.66
N ILE A 65 14.98 -13.09 14.87
CA ILE A 65 14.22 -12.72 16.07
C ILE A 65 14.88 -11.54 16.79
N GLU A 66 16.21 -11.55 16.92
CA GLU A 66 17.00 -10.57 17.70
C GLU A 66 16.73 -9.10 17.36
N ASN A 67 16.29 -8.84 16.13
CA ASN A 67 16.02 -7.49 15.61
C ASN A 67 14.56 -7.27 15.21
N GLY A 68 13.64 -8.13 15.70
CA GLY A 68 12.19 -8.00 15.53
C GLY A 68 11.63 -8.32 14.14
N PHE A 69 12.46 -8.77 13.19
CA PHE A 69 12.02 -9.00 11.80
C PHE A 69 10.98 -10.10 11.68
N LYS A 70 11.12 -11.19 12.43
CA LYS A 70 10.15 -12.29 12.41
C LYS A 70 8.75 -11.82 12.81
N ASP A 71 8.67 -11.02 13.87
CA ASP A 71 7.39 -10.58 14.45
C ASP A 71 6.77 -9.41 13.67
N GLN A 72 7.60 -8.63 12.97
CA GLN A 72 7.17 -7.47 12.19
C GLN A 72 7.11 -7.73 10.68
N TRP A 73 7.35 -8.98 10.23
CA TRP A 73 7.47 -9.27 8.80
C TRP A 73 6.25 -8.81 7.99
N GLY A 74 5.03 -9.12 8.45
CA GLY A 74 3.81 -8.69 7.77
C GLY A 74 3.69 -7.18 7.65
N ASN A 75 4.05 -6.43 8.70
CA ASN A 75 4.03 -4.96 8.67
C ASN A 75 5.08 -4.40 7.71
N ILE A 76 6.28 -4.98 7.68
CA ILE A 76 7.37 -4.57 6.77
C ILE A 76 6.96 -4.84 5.33
N GLU A 77 6.41 -6.02 5.07
CA GLU A 77 5.99 -6.44 3.73
C GLU A 77 4.84 -5.56 3.22
N LEU A 78 3.85 -5.26 4.08
CA LEU A 78 2.78 -4.33 3.75
C LEU A 78 3.30 -2.91 3.49
N ALA A 79 4.17 -2.38 4.35
CA ALA A 79 4.76 -1.05 4.13
C ALA A 79 5.53 -0.99 2.80
N PHE A 80 6.30 -2.02 2.48
CA PHE A 80 7.03 -2.11 1.22
C PHE A 80 6.07 -2.22 0.02
N ALA A 81 5.00 -3.00 0.16
CA ALA A 81 3.96 -3.10 -0.85
C ALA A 81 3.26 -1.76 -1.11
N THR A 82 2.97 -0.98 -0.06
CA THR A 82 2.44 0.39 -0.19
C THR A 82 3.42 1.31 -0.92
N PHE A 83 4.71 1.27 -0.59
CA PHE A 83 5.74 2.00 -1.35
C PHE A 83 5.72 1.60 -2.84
N CYS A 84 5.67 0.30 -3.13
CA CYS A 84 5.63 -0.19 -4.50
C CYS A 84 4.37 0.25 -5.26
N TYR A 85 3.21 0.21 -4.61
CA TYR A 85 1.94 0.62 -5.20
C TYR A 85 1.96 2.09 -5.63
N HIS A 86 2.54 2.97 -4.82
CA HIS A 86 2.62 4.41 -5.13
C HIS A 86 3.63 4.75 -6.22
N HIS A 87 4.83 4.16 -6.16
CA HIS A 87 5.96 4.70 -6.92
C HIS A 87 6.53 3.77 -7.99
N ILE A 88 6.15 2.49 -8.02
CA ILE A 88 6.69 1.54 -9.00
C ILE A 88 5.68 1.33 -10.11
N PRO A 89 5.99 1.71 -11.36
CA PRO A 89 5.11 1.45 -12.49
C PRO A 89 4.80 -0.04 -12.64
N GLU A 90 3.58 -0.36 -13.04
CA GLU A 90 3.05 -1.72 -13.09
C GLU A 90 3.95 -2.71 -13.85
N ALA A 91 4.50 -2.29 -14.99
CA ALA A 91 5.43 -3.09 -15.78
C ALA A 91 6.71 -3.47 -15.00
N GLN A 92 7.21 -2.55 -14.18
CA GLN A 92 8.38 -2.78 -13.33
C GLN A 92 8.04 -3.57 -12.08
N LEU A 93 6.83 -3.39 -11.54
CA LEU A 93 6.36 -4.14 -10.38
C LEU A 93 6.24 -5.64 -10.70
N ASN A 94 5.74 -5.99 -11.90
CA ASN A 94 5.73 -7.38 -12.36
C ASN A 94 7.15 -8.00 -12.36
N ASN A 95 8.16 -7.22 -12.78
CA ASN A 95 9.56 -7.67 -12.77
C ASN A 95 10.07 -7.90 -11.34
N ILE A 96 9.67 -7.07 -10.37
CA ILE A 96 10.01 -7.27 -8.95
C ILE A 96 9.38 -8.57 -8.46
N CYS A 97 8.07 -8.79 -8.67
CA CYS A 97 7.37 -10.03 -8.26
C CYS A 97 8.04 -11.27 -8.86
N HIS A 98 8.35 -11.25 -10.16
CA HIS A 98 9.08 -12.34 -10.79
C HIS A 98 10.47 -12.58 -10.15
N GLY A 99 11.17 -11.52 -9.80
CA GLY A 99 12.43 -11.58 -9.06
C GLY A 99 12.27 -12.21 -7.67
N VAL A 100 11.23 -11.83 -6.93
CA VAL A 100 10.88 -12.43 -5.62
C VAL A 100 10.66 -13.92 -5.75
N ARG A 101 9.83 -14.34 -6.72
CA ARG A 101 9.57 -15.75 -7.00
C ARG A 101 10.84 -16.53 -7.31
N THR A 102 11.68 -15.98 -8.17
CA THR A 102 12.91 -16.65 -8.63
C THR A 102 13.92 -16.80 -7.50
N ARG A 103 14.05 -15.79 -6.63
CA ARG A 103 15.08 -15.78 -5.56
C ARG A 103 14.63 -16.42 -4.26
N PHE A 104 13.36 -16.28 -3.89
CA PHE A 104 12.84 -16.67 -2.59
C PHE A 104 11.75 -17.74 -2.64
N GLY A 105 11.31 -18.11 -3.85
CA GLY A 105 10.32 -19.15 -4.08
C GLY A 105 8.86 -18.68 -4.03
N ALA A 106 7.97 -19.57 -4.44
CA ALA A 106 6.54 -19.30 -4.60
C ALA A 106 5.80 -18.94 -3.29
N GLY A 107 6.37 -19.27 -2.13
CA GLY A 107 5.79 -18.89 -0.83
C GLY A 107 5.89 -17.39 -0.59
N LEU A 108 7.09 -16.84 -0.76
CA LEU A 108 7.33 -15.41 -0.53
C LEU A 108 6.72 -14.54 -1.65
N ASP A 109 6.76 -15.04 -2.89
CA ASP A 109 6.05 -14.45 -4.02
C ASP A 109 4.56 -14.24 -3.73
N ARG A 110 3.86 -15.31 -3.28
CA ARG A 110 2.44 -15.21 -2.92
C ARG A 110 2.19 -14.25 -1.77
N GLN A 111 3.04 -14.25 -0.74
CA GLN A 111 2.92 -13.29 0.37
C GLN A 111 3.04 -11.85 -0.13
N PHE A 112 4.01 -11.57 -0.99
CA PHE A 112 4.21 -10.24 -1.54
C PHE A 112 3.06 -9.81 -2.47
N LEU A 113 2.55 -10.70 -3.32
CA LEU A 113 1.39 -10.43 -4.17
C LEU A 113 0.15 -10.06 -3.34
N ARG A 114 -0.09 -10.78 -2.24
CA ARG A 114 -1.18 -10.47 -1.30
C ARG A 114 -0.99 -9.12 -0.63
N ALA A 115 0.22 -8.81 -0.19
CA ALA A 115 0.55 -7.51 0.42
C ALA A 115 0.34 -6.34 -0.56
N LEU A 116 0.66 -6.51 -1.85
CA LEU A 116 0.38 -5.51 -2.89
C LEU A 116 -1.12 -5.24 -3.02
N SER A 117 -1.93 -6.30 -3.04
CA SER A 117 -3.38 -6.19 -3.12
C SER A 117 -4.01 -5.56 -1.88
N GLU A 118 -3.50 -5.91 -0.69
CA GLU A 118 -3.89 -5.25 0.55
C GLU A 118 -3.51 -3.76 0.56
N ALA A 119 -2.29 -3.42 0.12
CA ALA A 119 -1.86 -2.03 0.01
C ALA A 119 -2.81 -1.22 -0.87
N ALA A 120 -3.13 -1.70 -2.08
CA ALA A 120 -4.05 -1.00 -2.97
C ALA A 120 -5.44 -0.79 -2.33
N CYS A 121 -5.98 -1.78 -1.63
CA CYS A 121 -7.28 -1.64 -0.97
C CYS A 121 -7.26 -0.62 0.19
N ARG A 122 -6.17 -0.56 0.95
CA ARG A 122 -6.00 0.41 2.05
C ARG A 122 -5.78 1.83 1.52
N GLU A 123 -4.93 2.00 0.52
CA GLU A 123 -4.66 3.31 -0.08
C GLU A 123 -5.89 3.91 -0.76
N ASN A 124 -6.76 3.08 -1.33
CA ASN A 124 -8.06 3.51 -1.87
C ASN A 124 -9.18 3.56 -0.81
N LYS A 125 -8.84 3.45 0.48
CA LYS A 125 -9.77 3.50 1.62
C LYS A 125 -10.88 2.45 1.64
N VAL A 126 -10.82 1.44 0.78
CA VAL A 126 -11.85 0.40 0.62
C VAL A 126 -12.04 -0.41 1.90
N TRP A 127 -10.96 -0.61 2.66
CA TRP A 127 -10.97 -1.43 3.88
C TRP A 127 -11.12 -0.63 5.17
N GLU A 128 -11.03 0.70 5.10
CA GLU A 128 -11.11 1.60 6.26
C GLU A 128 -12.54 2.08 6.52
N TYR A 129 -13.40 2.04 5.50
CA TYR A 129 -14.81 2.43 5.61
C TYR A 129 -15.71 1.19 5.71
N VAL A 130 -16.18 0.88 6.92
CA VAL A 130 -17.38 0.06 7.09
C VAL A 130 -18.55 1.02 7.05
N ILE A 131 -19.38 0.93 6.02
CA ILE A 131 -20.57 1.77 5.95
C ILE A 131 -21.60 1.19 6.91
N ASP A 132 -22.05 2.00 7.88
CA ASP A 132 -23.02 1.60 8.90
C ASP A 132 -24.28 1.03 8.22
N PRO A 133 -24.65 -0.23 8.48
CA PRO A 133 -25.71 -0.95 7.78
C PRO A 133 -27.13 -0.53 8.18
N THR A 134 -27.31 0.57 8.93
CA THR A 134 -28.61 0.99 9.45
C THR A 134 -29.63 1.45 8.38
N GLU A 135 -29.25 1.67 7.11
CA GLU A 135 -30.10 1.67 5.87
C GLU A 135 -29.22 1.41 4.61
N PRO A 136 -29.64 1.69 3.35
CA PRO A 136 -30.37 0.90 2.34
C PRO A 136 -29.54 -0.23 1.65
N THR A 137 -30.18 -1.05 0.80
CA THR A 137 -29.59 -2.18 0.03
C THR A 137 -28.25 -1.89 -0.67
N VAL A 138 -28.01 -0.62 -1.06
CA VAL A 138 -26.76 -0.16 -1.67
C VAL A 138 -25.56 -0.35 -0.74
N TYR A 139 -25.67 0.00 0.55
CA TYR A 139 -24.56 -0.15 1.51
C TYR A 139 -24.29 -1.61 1.85
N THR A 140 -25.32 -2.44 1.96
CA THR A 140 -25.17 -3.90 2.07
C THR A 140 -24.43 -4.48 0.86
N THR A 141 -24.77 -4.02 -0.34
CA THR A 141 -24.11 -4.46 -1.58
C THR A 141 -22.64 -4.06 -1.60
N LEU A 142 -22.31 -2.83 -1.20
CA LEU A 142 -20.93 -2.35 -1.12
C LEU A 142 -20.10 -3.11 -0.07
N ASN A 143 -20.65 -3.30 1.13
CA ASN A 143 -20.00 -4.09 2.19
C ASN A 143 -19.75 -5.55 1.71
N ALA A 144 -20.67 -6.14 0.95
CA ALA A 144 -20.47 -7.46 0.36
C ALA A 144 -19.32 -7.51 -0.66
N TYR A 145 -19.15 -6.46 -1.48
CA TYR A 145 -18.00 -6.38 -2.40
C TYR A 145 -16.69 -6.13 -1.68
N ILE A 146 -16.67 -5.30 -0.64
CA ILE A 146 -15.50 -5.11 0.23
C ILE A 146 -15.06 -6.44 0.83
N GLN A 147 -16.01 -7.23 1.36
CA GLN A 147 -15.70 -8.56 1.89
C GLN A 147 -15.18 -9.51 0.80
N LYS A 148 -15.80 -9.52 -0.38
CA LYS A 148 -15.30 -10.31 -1.53
C LYS A 148 -13.87 -9.95 -1.92
N LEU A 149 -13.46 -8.68 -1.83
CA LEU A 149 -12.07 -8.29 -2.09
C LEU A 149 -11.11 -8.75 -1.00
N ARG A 150 -11.53 -8.72 0.28
CA ARG A 150 -10.74 -9.29 1.38
C ARG A 150 -10.52 -10.78 1.16
N ASP A 151 -11.60 -11.53 0.91
CA ASP A 151 -11.55 -12.96 0.65
C ASP A 151 -10.74 -13.27 -0.61
N GLY A 152 -10.91 -12.47 -1.66
CA GLY A 152 -10.17 -12.58 -2.91
C GLY A 152 -8.67 -12.33 -2.76
N THR A 153 -8.26 -11.49 -1.81
CA THR A 153 -6.83 -11.21 -1.55
C THR A 153 -6.10 -12.48 -1.11
N GLU A 154 -6.71 -13.31 -0.26
CA GLU A 154 -6.12 -14.59 0.18
C GLU A 154 -5.94 -15.60 -0.97
N LEU A 155 -6.66 -15.43 -2.08
CA LEU A 155 -6.64 -16.33 -3.23
C LEU A 155 -5.66 -15.89 -4.33
N ILE A 156 -4.89 -14.84 -4.10
CA ILE A 156 -3.96 -14.30 -5.09
C ILE A 156 -2.74 -15.20 -5.24
N GLU A 157 -2.47 -15.60 -6.48
CA GLU A 157 -1.35 -16.43 -6.89
C GLU A 157 -0.56 -15.87 -8.07
N LYS A 158 -1.13 -14.92 -8.81
CA LYS A 158 -0.54 -14.35 -10.03
C LYS A 158 -0.62 -12.83 -10.02
N PHE A 159 0.37 -12.19 -10.63
CA PHE A 159 0.39 -10.73 -10.76
C PHE A 159 -0.82 -10.18 -11.53
N THR A 160 -1.37 -10.92 -12.48
CA THR A 160 -2.60 -10.52 -13.19
C THR A 160 -3.80 -10.35 -12.26
N GLN A 161 -3.88 -11.12 -11.17
CA GLN A 161 -4.93 -10.96 -10.16
C GLN A 161 -4.70 -9.72 -9.30
N VAL A 162 -3.43 -9.36 -9.05
CA VAL A 162 -3.06 -8.10 -8.38
C VAL A 162 -3.49 -6.90 -9.23
N GLN A 163 -3.27 -6.95 -10.54
CA GLN A 163 -3.71 -5.88 -11.47
C GLN A 163 -5.23 -5.69 -11.43
N GLU A 164 -6.01 -6.78 -11.42
CA GLU A 164 -7.46 -6.68 -11.26
C GLU A 164 -7.87 -6.16 -9.88
N MET A 165 -7.14 -6.54 -8.83
CA MET A 165 -7.37 -5.99 -7.48
C MET A 165 -7.11 -4.48 -7.44
N PHE A 166 -6.08 -3.97 -8.12
CA PHE A 166 -5.81 -2.54 -8.21
C PHE A 166 -6.98 -1.78 -8.84
N LYS A 167 -7.49 -2.28 -9.97
CA LYS A 167 -8.66 -1.69 -10.65
C LYS A 167 -9.90 -1.73 -9.77
N ASN A 168 -10.16 -2.85 -9.10
CA ASN A 168 -11.31 -3.00 -8.20
C ASN A 168 -11.22 -2.05 -7.00
N ALA A 169 -10.02 -1.93 -6.40
CA ALA A 169 -9.78 -1.03 -5.28
C ALA A 169 -10.00 0.43 -5.68
N GLU A 170 -9.48 0.86 -6.84
CA GLU A 170 -9.67 2.21 -7.37
C GLU A 170 -11.14 2.50 -7.71
N ALA A 171 -11.86 1.54 -8.31
CA ALA A 171 -13.28 1.69 -8.63
C ALA A 171 -14.15 1.85 -7.37
N LEU A 172 -13.93 1.02 -6.35
CA LEU A 172 -14.66 1.12 -5.09
C LEU A 172 -14.26 2.37 -4.27
N GLY A 173 -12.99 2.74 -4.26
CA GLY A 173 -12.51 3.96 -3.61
C GLY A 173 -13.12 5.22 -4.21
N ARG A 174 -13.21 5.30 -5.55
CA ARG A 174 -13.93 6.38 -6.24
C ARG A 174 -15.40 6.43 -5.84
N LEU A 175 -16.10 5.30 -5.85
CA LEU A 175 -17.50 5.26 -5.48
C LEU A 175 -17.74 5.74 -4.04
N SER A 176 -16.86 5.36 -3.11
CA SER A 176 -16.90 5.85 -1.72
C SER A 176 -16.71 7.37 -1.67
N THR A 177 -15.70 7.90 -2.36
CA THR A 177 -15.38 9.33 -2.38
C THR A 177 -16.51 10.17 -2.99
N GLU A 178 -17.04 9.74 -4.15
CA GLU A 178 -18.14 10.42 -4.83
C GLU A 178 -19.42 10.41 -3.99
N THR A 179 -19.74 9.27 -3.36
CA THR A 179 -20.92 9.17 -2.48
C THR A 179 -20.81 10.14 -1.31
N VAL A 180 -19.66 10.18 -0.63
CA VAL A 180 -19.44 11.09 0.51
C VAL A 180 -19.53 12.56 0.06
N ALA A 181 -18.95 12.90 -1.09
CA ALA A 181 -19.00 14.26 -1.62
C ALA A 181 -20.44 14.72 -1.90
N ILE A 182 -21.27 13.86 -2.52
CA ILE A 182 -22.68 14.14 -2.79
C ILE A 182 -23.46 14.32 -1.49
N LEU A 183 -23.28 13.43 -0.51
CA LEU A 183 -23.97 13.52 0.78
C LEU A 183 -23.61 14.81 1.52
N THR A 184 -22.33 15.17 1.55
CA THR A 184 -21.85 16.42 2.14
C THR A 184 -22.48 17.64 1.47
N GLU A 185 -22.64 17.62 0.14
CA GLU A 185 -23.29 18.70 -0.58
C GLU A 185 -24.79 18.78 -0.23
N ILE A 186 -25.48 17.65 -0.13
CA ILE A 186 -26.89 17.59 0.30
C ILE A 186 -27.04 18.17 1.71
N ASP A 187 -26.21 17.77 2.66
CA ASP A 187 -26.23 18.29 4.03
C ASP A 187 -26.04 19.80 4.04
N SER A 188 -25.07 20.33 3.26
CA SER A 188 -24.87 21.79 3.14
C SER A 188 -26.09 22.54 2.59
N ARG A 189 -26.88 21.90 1.71
CA ARG A 189 -28.12 22.49 1.15
C ARG A 189 -29.23 22.46 2.19
N ILE A 190 -29.32 21.40 2.99
CA ILE A 190 -30.28 21.26 4.09
C ILE A 190 -29.99 22.29 5.20
N GLU A 191 -28.73 22.41 5.64
CA GLU A 191 -28.33 23.40 6.67
C GLU A 191 -28.66 24.85 6.28
N ARG A 192 -28.48 25.18 4.99
CA ARG A 192 -28.88 26.49 4.45
C ARG A 192 -30.39 26.73 4.52
N GLN A 193 -31.21 25.69 4.44
CA GLN A 193 -32.67 25.80 4.54
C GLN A 193 -33.14 25.88 6.00
N THR A 194 -32.41 25.26 6.93
CA THR A 194 -32.77 25.19 8.35
C THR A 194 -32.21 26.34 9.19
N THR A 195 -31.27 27.13 8.65
CA THR A 195 -30.77 28.35 9.32
C THR A 195 -31.78 29.48 9.17
N PRO A 196 -32.47 29.93 10.23
CA PRO A 196 -33.42 31.04 10.12
C PRO A 196 -32.66 32.33 9.82
N ALA A 197 -33.14 33.10 8.83
CA ALA A 197 -32.64 34.43 8.57
C ALA A 197 -32.77 35.28 9.84
N ARG A 198 -31.64 35.63 10.48
CA ARG A 198 -31.61 36.58 11.60
C ARG A 198 -32.17 37.91 11.09
N LYS A 199 -33.34 38.29 11.62
CA LYS A 199 -33.86 39.66 11.58
C LYS A 199 -33.10 40.53 12.57
#